data_AF-A0ABD0NIU1-F1
#
_entry.id   AF-A0ABD0NIU1-F1
#
_cell.length_a   1.000
_cell.length_b   1.000
_cell.length_c   1.000
_cell.angle_alpha   90.00
_cell.angle_beta   90.00
_cell.angle_gamma   90.00
#
_symmetry.space_group_name_H-M   'P 1'
#
loop_
_entity.id
_entity.type
_entity.pdbx_description
1 polymer ?
#
loop_
_entity_poly.entity_id
_entity_poly.type
_entity_poly.pdbx_seq_one_letter_code
_entity_poly.pdbx_strand_id
1 'polypeptide(L)' 'EEPGKICTDIQCKDGDERFRNRLKLDHQTGSLTITNTTITDSGVYQLQINSSSFSIIRIFSVT' A
#
# COMPACT_ATOMS: atom_id res chain seq x y z
N GLU A 1 -1.85 -9.34 -22.58
CA GLU A 1 -2.62 -9.54 -21.34
C GLU A 1 -1.60 -9.82 -20.25
N GLU A 2 -1.15 -8.76 -19.56
CA GLU A 2 -0.12 -8.90 -18.52
C GLU A 2 -0.81 -9.31 -17.22
N PRO A 3 -0.40 -10.42 -16.59
CA PRO A 3 -1.02 -10.87 -15.36
C PRO A 3 -0.79 -9.78 -14.32
N GLY A 4 -1.88 -9.29 -13.73
CA GLY A 4 -1.84 -8.30 -12.69
C GLY A 4 -0.76 -8.68 -11.68
N LYS A 5 0.12 -7.72 -11.36
CA LYS A 5 1.01 -7.82 -10.20
C LYS A 5 0.14 -7.82 -8.96
N ILE A 6 -0.48 -8.97 -8.69
CA ILE A 6 -0.85 -9.35 -7.34
C ILE A 6 0.48 -9.31 -6.60
N CYS A 7 0.55 -8.53 -5.52
CA CYS A 7 1.67 -8.61 -4.60
C CYS A 7 1.71 -10.05 -4.07
N THR A 8 2.41 -10.93 -4.78
CA THR A 8 2.55 -12.34 -4.46
C THR A 8 3.56 -12.45 -3.35
N ASP A 9 3.16 -12.18 -2.11
CA ASP A 9 3.76 -12.56 -0.80
C ASP A 9 5.29 -12.46 -0.62
N ILE A 10 6.04 -11.94 -1.59
CA ILE A 10 7.50 -12.04 -1.72
C ILE A 10 8.12 -10.66 -2.00
N GLN A 11 7.33 -9.66 -2.40
CA GLN A 11 7.76 -8.25 -2.50
C GLN A 11 7.36 -7.36 -1.31
N CYS A 12 6.67 -7.91 -0.31
CA CYS A 12 6.41 -7.25 0.98
C CYS A 12 7.12 -7.97 2.12
N LYS A 13 8.39 -8.36 1.96
CA LYS A 13 9.15 -8.98 3.06
C LYS A 13 9.43 -8.03 4.23
N ASP A 14 9.32 -6.73 3.98
CA ASP A 14 9.37 -5.66 4.98
C ASP A 14 8.05 -4.89 5.09
N GLY A 15 6.95 -5.44 4.55
CA GLY A 15 5.62 -4.84 4.73
C GLY A 15 5.12 -5.21 6.12
N ASP A 16 4.88 -4.22 6.98
CA ASP A 16 4.29 -4.41 8.30
C ASP A 16 3.15 -5.43 8.22
N GLU A 17 3.29 -6.54 8.95
CA GLU A 17 2.24 -7.57 9.08
C GLU A 17 0.88 -6.96 9.48
N ARG A 18 0.89 -5.75 10.04
CA ARG A 18 -0.25 -4.88 10.33
C ARG A 18 -1.30 -4.83 9.22
N PHE A 19 -0.90 -4.76 7.95
CA PHE A 19 -1.86 -4.63 6.84
C PHE A 19 -2.10 -5.92 6.07
N ARG A 20 -1.51 -7.03 6.53
CA ARG A 20 -1.72 -8.35 5.94
C ARG A 20 -3.21 -8.68 5.92
N ASN A 21 -3.70 -9.19 4.80
CA ASN A 21 -5.11 -9.51 4.52
C ASN A 21 -6.10 -8.32 4.49
N ARG A 22 -5.68 -7.11 4.85
CA ARG A 22 -6.54 -5.91 4.87
C ARG A 22 -6.22 -4.90 3.76
N LEU A 23 -5.02 -4.97 3.18
CA LEU A 23 -4.58 -4.15 2.07
C LEU A 23 -5.11 -4.66 0.73
N LYS A 24 -5.69 -3.78 -0.10
CA LYS A 24 -6.19 -4.09 -1.44
C LYS A 24 -5.71 -3.04 -2.44
N LEU A 25 -5.21 -3.49 -3.59
CA LEU A 25 -4.88 -2.63 -4.73
C LEU A 25 -5.96 -2.78 -5.79
N ASP A 26 -6.55 -1.66 -6.22
CA ASP A 26 -7.38 -1.61 -7.42
C ASP A 26 -6.48 -1.38 -8.64
N HIS A 27 -6.45 -2.35 -9.55
CA HIS A 27 -5.58 -2.32 -10.73
C HIS A 27 -6.12 -1.45 -11.86
N GLN A 28 -7.41 -1.10 -11.84
CA GLN A 28 -8.00 -0.19 -12.84
C GLN A 28 -7.67 1.26 -12.52
N THR A 29 -7.75 1.64 -11.24
CA THR A 29 -7.55 3.02 -10.80
C THR A 29 -6.18 3.29 -10.17
N GLY A 30 -5.46 2.24 -9.76
CA GLY A 30 -4.22 2.34 -8.98
C GLY A 30 -4.45 2.67 -7.50
N SER A 31 -5.70 2.59 -7.01
CA SER A 31 -6.05 2.95 -5.64
C SER A 31 -5.62 1.88 -4.64
N LEU A 32 -4.93 2.29 -3.58
CA LEU A 32 -4.57 1.42 -2.46
C LEU A 32 -5.54 1.63 -1.30
N THR A 33 -6.24 0.58 -0.90
CA THR A 33 -7.26 0.62 0.16
C THR A 33 -6.83 -0.26 1.33
N ILE A 34 -6.87 0.28 2.56
CA ILE A 34 -6.75 -0.50 3.79
C ILE A 34 -8.16 -0.68 4.36
N THR A 35 -8.59 -1.93 4.51
CA THR A 35 -9.93 -2.29 5.01
C THR A 35 -9.91 -2.54 6.52
N ASN A 36 -11.07 -2.42 7.17
CA ASN A 36 -11.24 -2.71 8.60
C ASN A 36 -10.24 -1.96 9.50
N THR A 37 -10.09 -0.66 9.29
CA THR A 37 -9.21 0.19 10.11
C THR A 37 -9.79 0.43 11.50
N THR A 38 -8.91 0.53 12.49
CA THR A 38 -9.23 0.78 13.90
C THR A 38 -8.39 1.95 14.43
N ILE A 39 -8.65 2.44 15.64
CA ILE A 39 -7.85 3.55 16.21
C ILE A 39 -6.39 3.16 16.47
N THR A 40 -6.10 1.86 16.62
CA THR A 40 -4.71 1.37 16.67
C THR A 40 -4.03 1.44 15.31
N ASP A 41 -4.81 1.60 14.23
CA ASP A 41 -4.29 1.88 12.91
C ASP A 41 -3.97 3.37 12.71
N SER A 42 -4.20 4.26 13.66
CA SER A 42 -3.79 5.67 13.54
C SER A 42 -2.26 5.79 13.53
N GLY A 43 -1.75 6.87 12.93
CA GLY A 43 -0.32 7.12 12.81
C GLY A 43 0.08 7.90 11.57
N VAL A 44 1.38 8.03 11.37
CA VAL A 44 1.97 8.68 10.21
C VAL A 44 2.27 7.62 9.15
N TYR A 45 1.76 7.84 7.95
CA TYR A 45 1.87 6.94 6.81
C TYR A 45 2.74 7.60 5.73
N GLN A 46 3.70 6.85 5.20
CA GLN A 46 4.49 7.26 4.04
C GLN A 46 4.04 6.47 2.81
N LEU A 47 3.54 7.18 1.81
CA LEU A 47 3.30 6.64 0.47
C LEU A 47 4.49 6.96 -0.42
N GLN A 48 5.11 5.94 -0.97
CA GLN A 48 6.19 6.05 -1.93
C GLN A 48 5.75 5.48 -3.28
N ILE A 49 5.73 6.32 -4.32
CA ILE A 49 5.40 5.94 -5.69
C ILE A 49 6.69 6.03 -6.50
N ASN A 50 7.21 4.89 -6.93
CA ASN A 50 8.45 4.81 -7.70
C ASN A 50 8.14 4.54 -9.18
N SER A 51 8.74 5.34 -10.05
CA SER A 51 8.79 5.15 -11.49
C SER A 51 10.26 5.08 -11.93
N SER A 52 10.52 4.68 -13.18
CA SER A 52 11.88 4.61 -13.73
C SER A 52 12.58 5.98 -13.78
N SER A 53 11.81 7.07 -13.85
CA SER A 53 12.31 8.43 -14.02
C SER A 53 12.11 9.34 -12.81
N PHE A 54 11.25 8.96 -11.86
CA PHE A 54 10.95 9.78 -10.69
C PHE A 54 10.46 8.96 -9.50
N SER A 55 10.61 9.53 -8.31
CA SER A 55 10.01 9.01 -7.07
C SER A 55 9.19 10.13 -6.42
N ILE A 56 7.96 9.80 -6.01
CA ILE A 56 7.09 10.70 -5.27
C ILE A 56 6.92 10.14 -3.86
N ILE A 57 7.20 10.98 -2.87
CA ILE A 57 6.90 10.70 -1.47
C ILE A 57 5.76 11.60 -1.00
N ARG A 58 4.80 11.00 -0.31
CA ARG A 58 3.70 11.69 0.37
C ARG A 58 3.58 11.15 1.78
N ILE A 59 3.36 12.06 2.72
CA ILE A 59 3.20 11.73 4.13
C ILE A 59 1.78 12.13 4.53
N PHE A 60 1.06 11.21 5.16
CA PHE A 60 -0.30 11.40 5.64
C PHE A 60 -0.36 11.14 7.14
N SER A 61 -1.13 11.94 7.86
CA SER A 61 -1.49 11.65 9.25
C SER A 61 -2.90 11.07 9.26
N VAL A 62 -3.04 9.87 9.81
CA VAL A 62 -4.33 9.20 10.00
C VAL A 62 -4.61 9.17 11.50
N THR A 63 -5.78 9.64 11.91
CA THR A 63 -6.21 9.74 13.31
C THR A 63 -7.53 9.05 13.52
#